data_AF-G6FV00-F1
#
_entry.id   AF-G6FV00-F1
#
_cell.length_a   1.000
_cell.length_b   1.000
_cell.length_c   1.000
_cell.angle_alpha   90.00
_cell.angle_beta   90.00
_cell.angle_gamma   90.00
#
_symmetry.space_group_name_H-M   'P 1'
#
loop_
_entity.id
_entity.type
_entity.pdbx_description
1 polymer ?
#
loop_
_entity_poly.entity_id
_entity_poly.type
_entity_poly.pdbx_seq_one_letter_code
_entity_poly.pdbx_strand_id
1 'polypeptide(L)'
;MKGGSKYQPLLEYLQRSDCPEITLSFTEIEKLINSTLPNSARKERRWWGNRSTGSPQASAWMKAGYVVELNLESETVTFRKPTGSYKVQTATNTMNWNSETIKALRLQMGLSQKEFAEELGVRQQTVSEWETSVYEPTRATSKLLSMVAEKAGFKYKSGE
;
A
#
# COMPACT_ATOMS: atom_id res chain seq x y z
N MET A 1 -36.16 12.19 3.89
CA MET A 1 -35.92 11.89 2.46
C MET A 1 -34.41 11.83 2.26
N LYS A 2 -33.79 10.65 2.18
CA LYS A 2 -32.34 10.58 1.93
C LYS A 2 -32.12 10.69 0.42
N GLY A 3 -31.74 11.88 -0.03
CA GLY A 3 -31.30 12.17 -1.39
C GLY A 3 -29.97 11.48 -1.69
N GLY A 4 -30.01 10.16 -1.77
CA GLY A 4 -28.88 9.31 -2.10
C GLY A 4 -28.67 9.26 -3.59
N SER A 5 -27.45 9.51 -4.07
CA SER A 5 -27.07 9.21 -5.44
C SER A 5 -27.36 7.74 -5.76
N LYS A 6 -27.65 7.41 -7.02
CA LYS A 6 -27.85 6.04 -7.55
C LYS A 6 -26.81 5.00 -7.07
N TYR A 7 -25.62 5.47 -6.70
CA TYR A 7 -24.47 4.65 -6.25
C TYR A 7 -24.32 4.59 -4.72
N GLN A 8 -25.29 5.08 -3.94
CA GLN A 8 -25.24 5.01 -2.48
C GLN A 8 -25.14 3.57 -1.95
N PRO A 9 -25.87 2.56 -2.47
CA PRO A 9 -25.72 1.18 -2.01
C PRO A 9 -24.31 0.63 -2.20
N LEU A 10 -23.63 1.03 -3.27
CA LEU A 10 -22.23 0.67 -3.52
C LEU A 10 -21.29 1.31 -2.49
N LEU A 11 -21.51 2.58 -2.13
CA LEU A 11 -20.77 3.25 -1.05
C LEU A 11 -20.95 2.49 0.28
N GLU A 12 -22.19 2.18 0.67
CA GLU A 12 -22.49 1.49 1.92
C GLU A 12 -21.86 0.09 1.95
N TYR A 13 -21.89 -0.63 0.83
CA TYR A 13 -21.24 -1.94 0.69
C TYR A 13 -19.73 -1.86 0.90
N LEU A 14 -19.05 -0.90 0.24
CA LEU A 14 -17.61 -0.71 0.36
C LEU A 14 -17.21 -0.31 1.78
N GLN A 15 -17.97 0.58 2.43
CA GLN A 15 -17.72 0.97 3.81
C GLN A 15 -17.91 -0.18 4.79
N ARG A 16 -18.95 -1.01 4.59
CA ARG A 16 -19.22 -2.16 5.45
C ARG A 16 -18.20 -3.28 5.29
N SER A 17 -17.65 -3.44 4.08
CA SER A 17 -16.72 -4.51 3.79
C SER A 17 -15.34 -4.29 4.43
N ASP A 18 -14.95 -3.04 4.71
CA ASP A 18 -13.66 -2.60 5.29
C ASP A 18 -12.37 -3.21 4.72
N CYS A 19 -12.45 -4.11 3.73
CA CYS A 19 -11.30 -4.78 3.13
C CYS A 19 -10.41 -3.80 2.36
N PRO A 20 -9.08 -4.03 2.31
CA PRO A 20 -8.16 -3.17 1.57
C PRO A 20 -8.36 -3.26 0.05
N GLU A 21 -8.86 -4.39 -0.45
CA GLU A 21 -9.14 -4.66 -1.86
C GLU A 21 -10.45 -5.45 -1.99
N ILE A 22 -11.31 -5.02 -2.90
CA ILE A 22 -12.61 -5.63 -3.19
C ILE A 22 -12.78 -5.65 -4.70
N THR A 23 -12.94 -6.83 -5.29
CA THR A 23 -13.19 -6.99 -6.72
C THR A 23 -14.65 -7.34 -6.95
N LEU A 24 -15.35 -6.56 -7.77
CA LEU A 24 -16.74 -6.78 -8.14
C LEU A 24 -16.88 -6.82 -9.65
N SER A 25 -17.70 -7.72 -10.18
CA SER A 25 -18.08 -7.69 -11.60
C SER A 25 -19.09 -6.59 -11.89
N PHE A 26 -19.22 -6.18 -13.17
CA PHE A 26 -20.28 -5.25 -13.57
C PHE A 26 -21.66 -5.73 -13.12
N THR A 27 -21.96 -7.02 -13.25
CA THR A 27 -23.25 -7.59 -12.83
C THR A 27 -23.47 -7.50 -11.33
N GLU A 28 -22.43 -7.69 -10.52
CA GLU A 28 -22.55 -7.53 -9.06
C GLU A 28 -22.77 -6.07 -8.68
N ILE A 29 -22.08 -5.14 -9.33
CA ILE A 29 -22.30 -3.71 -9.13
C ILE A 29 -23.73 -3.33 -9.51
N GLU A 30 -24.24 -3.84 -10.63
CA GLU A 30 -25.61 -3.63 -11.08
C GLU A 30 -26.65 -4.15 -10.09
N LYS A 31 -26.41 -5.34 -9.52
CA LYS A 31 -27.24 -5.91 -8.45
C LYS A 31 -27.20 -5.05 -7.19
N LEU A 32 -26.03 -4.57 -6.78
CA LEU A 32 -25.86 -3.72 -5.60
C LEU A 32 -26.63 -2.39 -5.76
N ILE A 33 -26.47 -1.71 -6.90
CA ILE A 33 -27.15 -0.44 -7.16
C ILE A 33 -28.61 -0.61 -7.63
N ASN A 34 -29.11 -1.86 -7.71
CA ASN A 34 -30.41 -2.22 -8.26
C ASN A 34 -30.70 -1.55 -9.62
N SER A 35 -29.68 -1.45 -10.47
CA SER A 35 -29.78 -0.75 -11.73
C SER A 35 -28.66 -1.13 -12.67
N THR A 36 -28.90 -1.02 -13.97
CA THR A 36 -27.90 -1.34 -14.99
C THR A 36 -26.85 -0.24 -15.12
N LEU A 37 -25.61 -0.65 -15.39
CA LEU A 37 -24.52 0.26 -15.68
C LEU A 37 -24.69 0.79 -17.11
N PRO A 38 -24.47 2.08 -17.35
CA PRO A 38 -24.59 2.65 -18.68
C PRO A 38 -23.54 2.06 -19.62
N ASN A 39 -23.80 2.05 -20.93
CA ASN A 39 -22.87 1.52 -21.93
C ASN A 39 -21.48 2.23 -21.87
N SER A 40 -21.46 3.51 -21.49
CA SER A 40 -20.20 4.24 -21.21
C SER A 40 -19.36 3.62 -20.10
N ALA A 41 -19.95 2.97 -19.09
CA ALA A 41 -19.17 2.26 -18.07
C ALA A 41 -18.41 1.06 -18.65
N ARG A 42 -18.94 0.42 -19.70
CA ARG A 42 -18.29 -0.72 -20.37
C ARG A 42 -17.29 -0.30 -21.45
N LYS A 43 -17.52 0.85 -22.08
CA LYS A 43 -16.68 1.35 -23.19
C LYS A 43 -15.57 2.30 -22.75
N GLU A 44 -15.80 3.08 -21.70
CA GLU A 44 -14.93 4.20 -21.34
C GLU A 44 -14.32 3.98 -19.95
N ARG A 45 -13.02 3.64 -19.91
CA ARG A 45 -12.27 3.57 -18.64
C ARG A 45 -12.33 4.87 -17.83
N ARG A 46 -12.50 6.02 -18.50
CA ARG A 46 -12.67 7.35 -17.88
C ARG A 46 -13.91 7.43 -17.00
N TRP A 47 -14.95 6.65 -17.30
CA TRP A 47 -16.18 6.58 -16.51
C TRP A 47 -15.91 6.07 -15.08
N TRP A 48 -14.97 5.13 -14.95
CA TRP A 48 -14.45 4.57 -13.69
C TRP A 48 -13.32 5.41 -13.06
N GLY A 49 -13.20 6.68 -13.42
CA GLY A 49 -12.15 7.56 -12.93
C GLY A 49 -12.28 7.91 -11.44
N ASN A 50 -11.16 8.29 -10.83
CA ASN A 50 -11.08 8.70 -9.42
C ASN A 50 -11.28 10.21 -9.21
N ARG A 51 -12.21 10.83 -9.97
CA ARG A 51 -12.52 12.26 -9.86
C ARG A 51 -13.93 12.45 -9.32
N SER A 52 -14.05 13.04 -8.13
CA SER A 52 -15.34 13.27 -7.46
C SER A 52 -16.14 14.44 -8.02
N THR A 53 -15.49 15.42 -8.66
CA THR A 53 -16.15 16.59 -9.26
C THR A 53 -16.89 16.22 -10.54
N GLY A 54 -18.22 16.41 -10.56
CA GLY A 54 -19.06 16.20 -11.74
C GLY A 54 -19.38 14.73 -12.08
N SER A 55 -19.00 13.77 -11.23
CA SER A 55 -19.23 12.34 -11.44
C SER A 55 -19.91 11.69 -10.23
N PRO A 56 -21.25 11.53 -10.23
CA PRO A 56 -21.98 10.96 -9.09
C PRO A 56 -21.60 9.50 -8.80
N GLN A 57 -21.13 8.75 -9.80
CA GLN A 57 -20.59 7.39 -9.62
C GLN A 57 -19.30 7.41 -8.80
N ALA A 58 -18.35 8.26 -9.17
CA ALA A 58 -17.05 8.33 -8.53
C ALA A 58 -17.12 8.79 -7.07
N SER A 59 -18.13 9.60 -6.74
CA SER A 59 -18.39 10.01 -5.37
C SER A 59 -18.60 8.82 -4.43
N ALA A 60 -19.16 7.69 -4.90
CA ALA A 60 -19.44 6.55 -4.04
C ALA A 60 -18.17 5.88 -3.50
N TRP A 61 -17.28 5.40 -4.36
CA TRP A 61 -16.05 4.77 -3.90
C TRP A 61 -15.04 5.76 -3.31
N MET A 62 -14.98 7.00 -3.81
CA MET A 62 -14.11 8.04 -3.24
C MET A 62 -14.52 8.42 -1.81
N LYS A 63 -15.83 8.53 -1.51
CA LYS A 63 -16.33 8.74 -0.14
C LYS A 63 -16.05 7.54 0.76
N ALA A 64 -16.02 6.33 0.20
CA ALA A 64 -15.60 5.13 0.91
C ALA A 64 -14.07 5.07 1.14
N GLY A 65 -13.29 5.97 0.54
CA GLY A 65 -11.83 5.97 0.60
C GLY A 65 -11.18 4.93 -0.32
N TYR A 66 -11.87 4.49 -1.37
CA TYR A 66 -11.35 3.55 -2.36
C TYR A 66 -11.01 4.28 -3.67
N VAL A 67 -9.98 3.80 -4.36
CA VAL A 67 -9.72 4.08 -5.76
C VAL A 67 -10.12 2.88 -6.61
N VAL A 68 -10.58 3.15 -7.82
CA VAL A 68 -11.04 2.13 -8.75
C VAL A 68 -9.97 1.80 -9.78
N GLU A 69 -9.82 0.50 -10.05
CA GLU A 69 -9.09 -0.04 -11.18
C GLU A 69 -10.03 -0.91 -12.02
N LEU A 70 -10.11 -0.60 -13.31
CA LEU A 70 -10.96 -1.33 -14.26
C LEU A 70 -10.18 -2.47 -14.92
N ASN A 71 -10.77 -3.65 -14.96
CA ASN A 71 -10.31 -4.76 -15.79
C ASN A 71 -11.37 -5.04 -16.87
N LEU A 72 -11.09 -4.59 -18.10
CA LEU A 72 -11.99 -4.80 -19.24
C LEU A 72 -11.97 -6.25 -19.76
N GLU A 73 -10.87 -6.98 -19.57
CA GLU A 73 -10.75 -8.37 -20.03
C GLU A 73 -11.66 -9.30 -19.23
N SER A 74 -11.83 -9.03 -17.93
CA SER A 74 -12.71 -9.80 -17.04
C SER A 74 -14.03 -9.09 -16.72
N GLU A 75 -14.30 -7.91 -17.28
CA GLU A 75 -15.46 -7.07 -16.93
C GLU A 75 -15.64 -6.86 -15.41
N THR A 76 -14.51 -6.72 -14.71
CA THR A 76 -14.46 -6.53 -13.26
C THR A 76 -13.85 -5.19 -12.89
N VAL A 77 -14.19 -4.75 -11.68
CA VAL A 77 -13.77 -3.49 -11.10
C VAL A 77 -13.20 -3.78 -9.72
N THR A 78 -11.93 -3.44 -9.55
CA THR A 78 -11.22 -3.58 -8.29
C THR A 78 -11.24 -2.25 -7.56
N PHE A 79 -11.92 -2.22 -6.42
CA PHE A 79 -11.89 -1.13 -5.47
C PHE A 79 -10.77 -1.41 -4.48
N ARG A 80 -9.75 -0.56 -4.47
CA ARG A 80 -8.65 -0.67 -3.50
C ARG A 80 -8.56 0.60 -2.66
N LYS A 81 -8.42 0.49 -1.35
CA LYS A 81 -8.05 1.66 -0.54
C LYS A 81 -6.64 2.07 -0.98
N PRO A 82 -6.35 3.35 -1.29
CA PRO A 82 -4.99 3.84 -1.39
C PRO A 82 -4.44 3.91 0.03
N THR A 83 -4.29 2.74 0.66
CA THR A 83 -3.49 2.62 1.87
C THR A 83 -2.14 3.20 1.49
N GLY A 84 -1.67 4.20 2.24
CA GLY A 84 -0.31 4.74 2.17
C GLY A 84 0.76 3.72 2.56
N SER A 85 0.58 2.48 2.12
CA SER A 85 1.45 1.33 2.29
C SER A 85 1.52 0.70 0.92
N TYR A 86 2.27 1.37 0.04
CA TYR A 86 2.89 0.74 -1.12
C TYR A 86 3.78 -0.40 -0.60
N LYS A 87 3.18 -1.55 -0.25
CA LYS A 87 3.88 -2.82 -0.29
C LYS A 87 3.87 -3.23 -1.74
N VAL A 88 4.80 -2.66 -2.50
CA VAL A 88 5.17 -3.29 -3.76
C VAL A 88 5.80 -4.61 -3.35
N GLN A 89 5.06 -5.68 -3.58
CA GLN A 89 5.62 -7.01 -3.68
C GLN A 89 6.33 -7.06 -5.04
N THR A 90 7.41 -6.29 -5.19
CA THR A 90 8.44 -6.72 -6.13
C THR A 90 9.09 -7.89 -5.44
N ALA A 91 9.09 -9.05 -6.09
CA ALA A 91 9.80 -10.25 -5.66
C ALA A 91 11.33 -10.03 -5.71
N THR A 92 11.78 -9.09 -4.88
CA THR A 92 13.17 -8.81 -4.54
C THR A 92 13.15 -8.63 -3.02
N ASN A 93 13.46 -9.72 -2.31
CA ASN A 93 13.75 -9.82 -0.88
C ASN A 93 14.15 -8.48 -0.22
N THR A 94 13.18 -7.63 0.12
CA THR A 94 13.46 -6.36 0.79
C THR A 94 13.36 -6.62 2.27
N MET A 95 14.52 -6.99 2.83
CA MET A 95 14.78 -7.10 4.25
C MET A 95 14.10 -5.94 5.00
N ASN A 96 13.17 -6.26 5.91
CA ASN A 96 12.52 -5.27 6.76
C ASN A 96 13.53 -4.80 7.81
N TRP A 97 14.13 -3.62 7.61
CA TRP A 97 15.08 -3.02 8.55
C TRP A 97 14.38 -2.45 9.78
N ASN A 98 14.21 -3.29 10.80
CA ASN A 98 13.76 -2.95 12.15
C ASN A 98 14.94 -2.88 13.15
N SER A 99 14.66 -2.52 14.40
CA SER A 99 15.68 -2.44 15.46
C SER A 99 16.49 -3.74 15.62
N GLU A 100 15.85 -4.90 15.52
CA GLU A 100 16.48 -6.21 15.66
C GLU A 100 17.44 -6.54 14.51
N THR A 101 17.00 -6.33 13.27
CA THR A 101 17.79 -6.61 12.05
C THR A 101 18.95 -5.63 11.89
N ILE A 102 18.75 -4.35 12.24
CA ILE A 102 19.81 -3.34 12.25
C ILE A 102 20.87 -3.71 13.28
N LYS A 103 20.46 -4.09 14.49
CA LYS A 103 21.36 -4.55 15.55
C LYS A 103 22.10 -5.83 15.16
N ALA A 104 21.39 -6.79 14.57
CA ALA A 104 21.99 -8.05 14.11
C ALA A 104 23.03 -7.83 13.01
N LEU A 105 22.75 -6.95 12.03
CA LEU A 105 23.72 -6.58 10.99
C LEU A 105 24.97 -5.96 11.61
N ARG A 106 24.80 -4.98 12.51
CA ARG A 106 25.93 -4.35 13.19
C ARG A 106 26.77 -5.36 13.97
N LEU A 107 26.13 -6.25 14.73
CA LEU A 107 26.81 -7.27 15.53
C LEU A 107 27.53 -8.30 14.65
N GLN A 108 26.96 -8.69 13.51
CA GLN A 108 27.62 -9.60 12.58
C GLN A 108 28.89 -8.99 11.99
N MET A 109 28.89 -7.69 11.69
CA MET A 109 30.07 -6.97 11.23
C MET A 109 31.11 -6.72 12.34
N GLY A 110 30.77 -7.02 13.61
CA GLY A 110 31.64 -6.77 14.75
C GLY A 110 31.85 -5.28 15.07
N LEU A 111 30.96 -4.40 14.59
CA LEU A 111 31.11 -2.95 14.69
C LEU A 111 30.41 -2.38 15.92
N SER A 112 30.98 -1.32 16.49
CA SER A 112 30.28 -0.46 17.45
C SER A 112 29.19 0.36 16.76
N GLN A 113 28.25 0.94 17.52
CA GLN A 113 27.21 1.82 16.95
C GLN A 113 27.81 3.02 16.20
N LYS A 114 28.98 3.50 16.65
CA LYS A 114 29.69 4.60 16.01
C LYS A 114 30.28 4.18 14.67
N GLU A 115 31.05 3.10 14.63
CA GLU A 115 31.67 2.60 13.40
C GLU A 115 30.63 2.20 12.36
N PHE A 116 29.51 1.62 12.81
CA PHE A 116 28.39 1.29 11.94
C PHE A 116 27.70 2.54 11.38
N ALA A 117 27.57 3.60 12.20
CA ALA A 117 27.05 4.88 11.72
C ALA A 117 27.99 5.52 10.69
N GLU A 118 29.30 5.42 10.88
CA GLU A 118 30.31 5.91 9.93
C GLU A 118 30.25 5.15 8.59
N GLU A 119 30.10 3.83 8.60
CA GLU A 119 29.90 3.01 7.38
C GLU A 119 28.59 3.39 6.64
N LEU A 120 27.56 3.82 7.39
CA LEU A 120 26.30 4.30 6.82
C LEU A 120 26.27 5.81 6.53
N GLY A 121 27.32 6.56 6.83
CA GLY A 121 27.35 8.02 6.66
C GLY A 121 26.33 8.78 7.51
N VAL A 122 25.89 8.21 8.65
CA VAL A 122 24.95 8.83 9.58
C VAL A 122 25.61 9.11 10.94
N ARG A 123 24.89 9.78 11.85
CA ARG A 123 25.38 10.02 13.22
C ARG A 123 25.15 8.77 14.08
N GLN A 124 26.04 8.51 15.05
CA GLN A 124 25.88 7.39 16.00
C GLN A 124 24.52 7.42 16.72
N GLN A 125 24.02 8.61 17.07
CA GLN A 125 22.70 8.77 17.70
C GLN A 125 21.58 8.19 16.83
N THR A 126 21.66 8.32 15.51
CA THR A 126 20.67 7.78 14.56
C THR A 126 20.61 6.25 14.61
N VAL A 127 21.77 5.59 14.67
CA VAL A 127 21.82 4.12 14.84
C VAL A 127 21.23 3.71 16.19
N SER A 128 21.51 4.47 17.26
CA SER A 128 20.93 4.20 18.57
C SER A 128 19.40 4.34 18.57
N GLU A 129 18.86 5.38 17.92
CA GLU A 129 17.42 5.60 17.77
C GLU A 129 16.74 4.47 16.97
N TRP A 130 17.43 3.92 15.97
CA TRP A 130 16.96 2.75 15.24
C TRP A 130 16.97 1.48 16.08
N GLU A 131 18.07 1.20 16.81
CA GLU A 131 18.18 0.00 17.65
C GLU A 131 17.24 0.00 18.87
N THR A 132 16.73 1.16 19.27
CA THR A 132 15.80 1.33 20.38
C THR A 132 14.34 1.45 19.94
N SER A 133 14.06 1.27 18.64
CA SER A 133 12.72 1.44 18.03
C SER A 133 12.12 2.85 18.24
N VAL A 134 12.94 3.86 18.49
CA VAL A 134 12.49 5.26 18.60
C VAL A 134 12.12 5.79 17.21
N TYR A 135 12.85 5.38 16.16
CA TYR A 135 12.56 5.70 14.77
C TYR A 135 12.92 4.56 13.81
N GLU A 136 12.21 4.46 12.69
CA GLU A 136 12.55 3.55 11.58
C GLU A 136 13.43 4.27 10.54
N PRO A 137 14.39 3.58 9.90
CA PRO A 137 15.18 4.17 8.84
C PRO A 137 14.29 4.61 7.66
N THR A 138 14.59 5.79 7.13
CA THR A 138 13.97 6.27 5.89
C THR A 138 14.24 5.33 4.72
N ARG A 139 13.46 5.43 3.64
CA ARG A 139 13.67 4.63 2.41
C ARG A 139 15.11 4.69 1.88
N ALA A 140 15.78 5.84 1.97
CA ALA A 140 17.16 6.00 1.51
C ALA A 140 18.16 5.22 2.38
N THR A 141 18.03 5.32 3.71
CA THR A 141 18.89 4.59 4.65
C THR A 141 18.59 3.09 4.66
N SER A 142 17.33 2.68 4.47
CA SER A 142 16.97 1.26 4.27
C SER A 142 17.65 0.66 3.05
N LYS A 143 17.77 1.42 1.96
CA LYS A 143 18.52 0.98 0.78
C LYS A 143 20.02 0.82 1.09
N LEU A 144 20.59 1.75 1.84
CA LEU A 144 21.99 1.69 2.26
C LEU A 144 22.29 0.50 3.18
N LEU A 145 21.42 0.25 4.15
CA LEU A 145 21.48 -0.93 5.01
C LEU A 145 21.46 -2.22 4.20
N SER A 146 20.60 -2.31 3.17
CA SER A 146 20.59 -3.46 2.26
C SER A 146 21.92 -3.64 1.53
N MET A 147 22.52 -2.57 1.00
CA MET A 147 23.82 -2.65 0.32
C MET A 147 24.95 -3.09 1.26
N VAL A 148 24.95 -2.58 2.51
CA VAL A 148 25.92 -2.99 3.54
C VAL A 148 25.71 -4.44 3.96
N ALA A 149 24.46 -4.88 4.09
CA ALA A 149 24.11 -6.26 4.40
C ALA A 149 24.58 -7.24 3.31
N GLU A 150 24.38 -6.89 2.04
CA GLU A 150 24.86 -7.67 0.90
C GLU A 150 26.40 -7.76 0.91
N LYS A 151 27.09 -6.64 1.15
CA LYS A 151 28.56 -6.59 1.29
C LYS A 151 29.05 -7.46 2.47
N ALA A 152 28.31 -7.47 3.57
CA ALA A 152 28.63 -8.26 4.76
C ALA A 152 28.17 -9.73 4.68
N GLY A 153 27.53 -10.15 3.58
CA GLY A 153 26.95 -11.48 3.44
C GLY A 153 25.86 -11.79 4.47
N PHE A 154 25.21 -10.77 5.03
CA PHE A 154 24.18 -10.90 6.05
C PHE A 154 22.91 -11.52 5.44
N LYS A 155 22.62 -12.77 5.83
CA LYS A 155 21.41 -13.50 5.44
C LYS A 155 20.48 -13.61 6.64
N TYR A 156 19.60 -12.64 6.81
CA TYR A 156 18.53 -12.74 7.81
C TYR A 156 17.36 -13.52 7.23
N LYS A 157 17.03 -14.65 7.85
CA LYS A 157 15.74 -15.29 7.65
C LYS A 157 14.72 -14.44 8.41
N SER A 158 13.80 -13.78 7.72
CA SER A 158 12.54 -13.39 8.36
C SER A 158 11.87 -14.68 8.81
N GLY A 159 12.04 -15.03 10.08
CA GLY A 159 11.46 -16.21 10.70
C GLY A 159 10.03 -15.93 11.15
N GLU A 160 9.14 -16.80 10.66
CA GLU A 160 7.90 -17.32 11.27
C GLU A 160 6.83 -16.35 11.82
#